data_AF-A0A392T5X4-F1
#
_entry.id   AF-A0A392T5X4-F1
#
_cell.length_a   1.000
_cell.length_b   1.000
_cell.length_c   1.000
_cell.angle_alpha   90.00
_cell.angle_beta   90.00
_cell.angle_gamma   90.00
#
_symmetry.space_group_name_H-M   'P 1'
#
loop_
_entity.id
_entity.type
_entity.pdbx_description
1 polymer ?
#
loop_
_entity_poly.entity_id
_entity_poly.type
_entity_poly.pdbx_seq_one_letter_code
_entity_poly.pdbx_strand_id
1 'polypeptide(L)'
;VGHNAFQMWQSWFDTHTARAQFQQMHEEQHSPSWSKPYEGWLKINMDADFFENQGITTTACCVRNSHGEFQGAQTRKYNSRIPILEGEGVAMLD
;
A
#
# COMPACT_ATOMS: atom_id res chain seq x y z
N VAL A 1 -5.96 -18.80 -6.34
CA VAL A 1 -5.87 -17.43 -5.79
C VAL A 1 -4.80 -16.56 -6.47
N GLY A 2 -3.68 -17.11 -6.97
CA GLY A 2 -2.59 -16.30 -7.55
C GLY A 2 -2.78 -15.76 -8.98
N HIS A 3 -3.48 -16.46 -9.87
CA HIS A 3 -3.56 -16.06 -11.29
C HIS A 3 -4.33 -14.75 -11.51
N ASN A 4 -5.52 -14.62 -10.90
CA ASN A 4 -6.34 -13.40 -11.02
C ASN A 4 -5.66 -12.20 -10.35
N ALA A 5 -5.03 -12.41 -9.19
CA ALA A 5 -4.26 -11.37 -8.51
C ALA A 5 -3.08 -10.88 -9.37
N PHE A 6 -2.37 -11.80 -10.04
CA PHE A 6 -1.29 -11.47 -10.96
C PHE A 6 -1.79 -10.70 -12.19
N GLN A 7 -2.92 -11.10 -12.78
CA GLN A 7 -3.52 -10.37 -13.90
C GLN A 7 -3.97 -8.95 -13.52
N MET A 8 -4.58 -8.78 -12.35
CA MET A 8 -4.97 -7.46 -11.85
C MET A 8 -3.75 -6.58 -11.58
N TRP A 9 -2.68 -7.15 -11.01
CA TRP A 9 -1.42 -6.44 -10.81
C TRP A 9 -0.78 -6.02 -12.15
N GLN A 10 -0.74 -6.93 -13.13
CA GLN A 10 -0.19 -6.64 -14.45
C GLN A 10 -0.97 -5.53 -15.16
N SER A 11 -2.31 -5.60 -15.16
CA SER A 11 -3.16 -4.57 -15.75
C SER A 11 -2.96 -3.21 -15.07
N TRP A 12 -2.84 -3.17 -13.74
CA TRP A 12 -2.53 -1.94 -12.99
C TRP A 12 -1.16 -1.37 -13.38
N PHE A 13 -0.14 -2.23 -13.51
CA PHE A 13 1.21 -1.86 -13.89
C PHE A 13 1.28 -1.25 -15.30
N ASP A 14 0.62 -1.90 -16.27
CA ASP A 14 0.58 -1.43 -17.67
C ASP A 14 -0.12 -0.05 -17.76
N THR A 15 -1.24 0.11 -17.04
CA THR A 15 -2.01 1.37 -17.01
C THR A 15 -1.19 2.52 -16.39
N HIS A 16 -0.47 2.27 -15.30
CA HIS A 16 0.38 3.28 -14.66
C HIS A 16 1.61 3.63 -15.50
N THR A 17 2.19 2.65 -16.19
CA THR A 17 3.33 2.87 -17.10
C THR A 17 2.93 3.77 -18.27
N ALA A 18 1.76 3.50 -18.88
CA ALA A 18 1.23 4.35 -19.95
C ALA A 18 0.95 5.77 -19.44
N ARG A 19 0.33 5.93 -18.26
CA ARG A 19 0.04 7.24 -17.67
C ARG A 19 1.31 8.04 -17.35
N ALA A 20 2.37 7.40 -16.85
CA ALA A 20 3.65 8.06 -16.56
C ALA A 20 4.32 8.61 -17.82
N GLN A 21 4.20 7.91 -18.96
CA GLN A 21 4.69 8.40 -20.26
C GLN A 21 3.95 9.66 -20.72
N PHE A 22 2.64 9.75 -20.47
CA PHE A 22 1.84 10.95 -20.78
C PHE A 22 2.09 12.11 -19.81
N GLN A 23 2.32 11.84 -18.52
CA GLN A 23 2.56 12.86 -17.50
C GLN A 23 3.96 13.49 -17.58
N GLN A 24 4.96 12.83 -18.18
CA GLN A 24 6.26 13.46 -18.43
C GLN A 24 6.19 14.69 -19.37
N MET A 25 5.08 14.87 -20.12
CA MET A 25 4.89 16.06 -20.98
C MET A 25 4.27 17.26 -20.26
N HIS A 26 3.72 17.10 -19.04
CA HIS A 26 2.99 18.16 -18.36
C HIS A 26 3.16 18.00 -16.84
N GLU A 27 3.85 18.96 -16.21
CA GLU A 27 4.03 19.13 -14.76
C GLU A 27 5.27 18.46 -14.12
N GLU A 28 6.39 19.20 -14.16
CA GLU A 28 7.46 19.10 -13.15
C GLU A 28 6.97 19.71 -11.81
N GLN A 29 6.01 19.06 -11.16
CA GLN A 29 5.81 19.27 -9.73
C GLN A 29 6.41 18.07 -9.03
N HIS A 30 7.62 18.26 -8.49
CA HIS A 30 8.43 17.24 -7.80
C HIS A 30 7.71 16.70 -6.56
N SER A 31 6.71 15.85 -6.76
CA SER A 31 6.31 14.87 -5.76
C SER A 31 7.46 13.86 -5.68
N PRO A 32 8.03 13.58 -4.49
CA PRO A 32 9.12 12.63 -4.38
C PRO A 32 8.64 11.28 -4.92
N SER A 33 9.25 10.84 -6.02
CA SER A 33 8.97 9.53 -6.58
C SER A 33 9.43 8.46 -5.60
N TRP A 34 8.67 7.37 -5.50
CA TRP A 34 9.07 6.25 -4.64
C TRP A 34 10.44 5.72 -5.10
N SER A 35 11.36 5.56 -4.15
CA SER A 35 12.66 4.95 -4.37
C SER A 35 12.84 3.74 -3.45
N LYS A 36 13.69 2.80 -3.89
CA LYS A 36 14.03 1.62 -3.11
C LYS A 36 14.72 2.05 -1.79
N PRO A 37 14.40 1.44 -0.64
CA PRO A 37 15.09 1.74 0.61
C PRO A 37 16.60 1.44 0.53
N TYR A 38 17.39 2.19 1.29
CA TYR A 38 18.82 1.92 1.47
C TYR A 38 19.07 0.53 2.07
N GLU A 39 20.26 -0.01 1.85
CA GLU A 39 20.65 -1.29 2.43
C GLU A 39 20.54 -1.27 3.96
N GLY A 40 19.96 -2.34 4.52
CA GLY A 40 19.67 -2.45 5.96
C GLY A 40 18.37 -1.78 6.41
N TRP A 41 17.68 -1.02 5.55
CA TRP A 41 16.37 -0.44 5.87
C TRP A 41 15.24 -1.43 5.59
N LEU A 42 14.15 -1.28 6.34
CA LEU A 42 12.91 -2.00 6.12
C LEU A 42 11.92 -1.15 5.33
N LYS A 43 11.20 -1.78 4.40
CA LYS A 43 9.99 -1.26 3.78
C LYS A 43 8.79 -1.83 4.52
N ILE A 44 7.89 -0.96 4.96
CA ILE A 44 6.62 -1.36 5.56
C ILE A 44 5.50 -0.89 4.63
N ASN A 45 4.77 -1.84 4.04
CA ASN A 45 3.54 -1.57 3.30
C ASN A 45 2.38 -1.67 4.29
N MET A 46 1.59 -0.61 4.45
CA MET A 46 0.47 -0.56 5.38
C MET A 46 -0.82 -0.20 4.66
N ASP A 47 -1.92 -0.73 5.16
CA ASP A 47 -3.26 -0.58 4.58
C ASP A 47 -4.32 -0.68 5.68
N ALA A 48 -5.46 -0.02 5.46
CA ALA A 48 -6.64 -0.12 6.30
C ALA A 48 -7.85 -0.53 5.45
N ASP A 49 -8.66 -1.45 5.98
CA ASP A 49 -9.89 -1.91 5.35
C ASP A 49 -11.10 -1.67 6.27
N PHE A 50 -12.26 -1.39 5.65
CA PHE A 50 -13.43 -0.81 6.30
C PHE A 50 -14.69 -1.60 5.95
N PHE A 51 -15.24 -2.30 6.94
CA PHE A 51 -16.48 -3.08 6.81
C PHE A 51 -17.64 -2.29 7.44
N GLU A 52 -18.16 -1.30 6.72
CA GLU A 52 -19.16 -0.33 7.24
C GLU A 52 -20.39 -1.01 7.85
N ASN A 53 -20.98 -1.97 7.14
CA ASN A 53 -22.16 -2.71 7.59
C ASN A 53 -21.93 -3.50 8.89
N GLN A 54 -20.69 -3.93 9.12
CA GLN A 54 -20.31 -4.72 10.29
C GLN A 54 -19.72 -3.86 11.42
N GLY A 55 -19.43 -2.59 11.14
CA GLY A 55 -18.79 -1.68 12.08
C GLY A 55 -17.38 -2.10 12.46
N ILE A 56 -16.64 -2.69 11.51
CA ILE A 56 -15.29 -3.20 11.71
C ILE A 56 -14.32 -2.38 10.85
N THR A 57 -13.18 -2.02 11.45
CA THR A 57 -11.99 -1.55 10.74
C THR A 57 -10.88 -2.56 10.97
N THR A 58 -10.12 -2.88 9.94
CA THR A 58 -8.91 -3.71 10.06
C THR A 58 -7.72 -2.97 9.53
N THR A 59 -6.57 -3.17 10.14
CA THR A 59 -5.28 -2.67 9.66
C THR A 59 -4.40 -3.86 9.33
N ALA A 60 -3.55 -3.71 8.32
CA ALA A 60 -2.58 -4.74 7.97
C ALA A 60 -1.27 -4.12 7.52
N CYS A 61 -0.16 -4.80 7.84
CA CYS A 61 1.15 -4.40 7.37
C CYS A 61 1.96 -5.60 6.84
N CYS A 62 2.84 -5.32 5.88
CA CYS A 62 3.83 -6.25 5.37
C CYS A 62 5.21 -5.59 5.41
N VAL A 63 6.13 -6.23 6.13
CA VAL A 63 7.50 -5.77 6.31
C VAL A 63 8.43 -6.54 5.37
N ARG A 64 9.26 -5.81 4.64
CA ARG A 64 10.27 -6.35 3.72
C ARG A 64 11.61 -5.69 3.98
N ASN A 65 12.71 -6.41 3.76
CA ASN A 65 14.03 -5.79 3.81
C ASN A 65 14.33 -4.99 2.53
N SER A 66 15.51 -4.37 2.48
CA SER A 66 15.98 -3.63 1.32
C SER A 66 16.07 -4.47 0.04
N HIS A 67 16.15 -5.80 0.12
CA HIS A 67 16.13 -6.70 -1.03
C HIS A 67 14.71 -7.09 -1.47
N GLY A 68 13.68 -6.63 -0.77
CA GLY A 68 12.28 -6.98 -1.02
C GLY A 68 11.86 -8.31 -0.38
N GLU A 69 12.74 -8.96 0.37
CA GLU A 69 12.48 -10.23 1.03
C GLU A 69 11.53 -10.03 2.22
N PHE A 70 10.55 -10.91 2.34
CA PHE A 70 9.57 -10.88 3.42
C PHE A 70 10.22 -11.05 4.79
N GLN A 71 9.93 -10.15 5.71
CA GLN A 71 10.42 -10.19 7.10
C GLN A 71 9.29 -10.51 8.09
N GLY A 72 8.06 -10.11 7.77
CA GLY A 72 6.92 -10.32 8.64
C GLY A 72 5.67 -9.60 8.14
N ALA A 73 4.55 -9.90 8.78
CA ALA A 73 3.27 -9.23 8.55
C ALA A 73 2.45 -9.21 9.84
N GLN A 74 1.55 -8.24 9.92
CA GLN A 74 0.60 -8.09 11.01
C GLN A 74 -0.78 -7.78 10.46
N THR A 75 -1.81 -8.20 11.17
CA THR A 75 -3.19 -7.76 10.96
C THR A 75 -3.82 -7.50 12.31
N ARG A 76 -4.55 -6.40 12.44
CA ARG A 76 -5.34 -6.09 13.63
C ARG A 76 -6.77 -5.75 13.25
N LYS A 77 -7.70 -6.13 14.12
CA LYS A 77 -9.14 -5.86 13.98
C LYS A 77 -9.61 -4.94 15.08
N TYR A 78 -10.32 -3.90 14.70
CA TYR A 78 -11.04 -2.99 15.56
C TYR A 78 -12.54 -3.23 15.39
N ASN A 79 -13.25 -3.52 16.49
CA ASN A 79 -14.71 -3.62 16.49
C ASN A 79 -15.34 -2.22 16.65
N SER A 80 -14.92 -1.28 15.82
CA SER A 80 -15.38 0.10 15.80
C SER A 80 -15.36 0.64 14.37
N ARG A 81 -16.29 1.54 14.06
CA ARG A 81 -16.27 2.33 12.80
C ARG A 81 -15.26 3.46 12.94
N ILE A 82 -14.09 3.28 12.33
CA ILE A 82 -13.09 4.34 12.23
C ILE A 82 -13.27 5.03 10.86
N PRO A 83 -13.35 6.38 10.79
CA PRO A 83 -13.37 7.11 9.53
C PRO A 83 -12.14 6.75 8.67
N ILE A 84 -12.29 6.79 7.34
CA ILE A 84 -11.21 6.38 6.41
C ILE A 84 -9.89 7.05 6.74
N LEU A 85 -9.89 8.38 6.86
CA LEU A 85 -8.67 9.16 7.13
C LEU A 85 -8.01 8.78 8.47
N GLU A 86 -8.81 8.53 9.50
CA GLU A 86 -8.30 8.12 10.80
C GLU A 86 -7.81 6.66 10.77
N GLY A 87 -8.50 5.78 10.04
CA GLY A 87 -8.14 4.37 9.91
C GLY A 87 -6.79 4.17 9.23
N GLU A 88 -6.50 4.95 8.17
CA GLU A 88 -5.17 4.98 7.54
C GLU A 88 -4.08 5.42 8.53
N GLY A 89 -4.39 6.40 9.39
CA GLY A 89 -3.49 6.83 10.46
C GLY A 89 -3.31 5.77 11.55
N VAL A 90 -4.37 5.03 11.89
CA VAL A 90 -4.32 3.92 12.86
C VAL A 90 -3.46 2.78 12.35
N ALA A 91 -3.52 2.47 11.05
CA ALA A 91 -2.61 1.50 10.44
C ALA A 91 -1.14 1.90 10.64
N MET A 92 -0.83 3.20 10.72
CA MET A 92 0.53 3.68 11.00
C MET A 92 1.02 3.50 12.43
N LEU A 93 0.12 3.28 13.38
CA LEU A 93 0.43 3.17 14.81
C LEU A 93 0.58 1.73 15.30
N ASP A 94 0.16 0.75 14.50
CA ASP A 94 0.24 -0.68 14.81
C ASP A 94 1.62 -1.28 14.57
#